data_AF-N8V926-F1
#
_entry.id   AF-N8V926-F1
#
_cell.length_a   1.000
_cell.length_b   1.000
_cell.length_c   1.000
_cell.angle_alpha   90.00
_cell.angle_beta   90.00
_cell.angle_gamma   90.00
#
_symmetry.space_group_name_H-M   'P 1'
#
loop_
_entity.id
_entity.type
_entity.pdbx_description
1 polymer ?
#
loop_
_entity_poly.entity_id
_entity_poly.type
_entity_poly.pdbx_seq_one_letter_code
_entity_poly.pdbx_strand_id
1 'polypeptide(L)'
;MSISLVKGQKISLAKQDGSSLSKIFLGAGWDVAKSGGLFGMFGGGNNSIDLDVSAITFDANKRQVDNVYFGQLRSRDGSIVHSGDNLTGAGDGDGDDEVVYVDLSQVPSNVTSIVFTISSFRGQTFEKVENAFCRSKQQSANCTL
;
A
#
# COMPACT_ATOMS: atom_id res chain seq x y z
N MET A 1 -2.64 2.53 19.58
CA MET A 1 -3.28 1.19 19.51
C MET A 1 -3.39 0.79 18.06
N SER A 2 -2.88 -0.37 17.67
CA SER A 2 -3.13 -0.98 16.36
C SER A 2 -4.39 -1.84 16.45
N ILE A 3 -5.18 -1.85 15.39
CA ILE A 3 -6.33 -2.74 15.26
C ILE A 3 -6.02 -3.71 14.14
N SER A 4 -5.95 -4.99 14.47
CA SER A 4 -5.82 -6.05 13.46
C SER A 4 -7.20 -6.38 12.91
N LEU A 5 -7.34 -6.33 11.60
CA LEU A 5 -8.58 -6.66 10.91
C LEU A 5 -8.56 -8.13 10.47
N VAL A 6 -9.67 -8.85 10.69
CA VAL A 6 -9.88 -10.17 10.07
C VAL A 6 -10.60 -10.03 8.73
N LYS A 7 -10.45 -11.02 7.85
CA LYS A 7 -11.09 -11.03 6.53
C LYS A 7 -12.60 -10.79 6.65
N GLY A 8 -13.10 -9.77 5.96
CA GLY A 8 -14.52 -9.39 5.97
C GLY A 8 -14.95 -8.47 7.12
N GLN A 9 -14.04 -8.15 8.05
CA GLN A 9 -14.31 -7.18 9.11
C GLN A 9 -14.39 -5.77 8.53
N LYS A 10 -15.43 -5.03 8.95
CA LYS A 10 -15.57 -3.61 8.66
C LYS A 10 -15.33 -2.83 9.94
N ILE A 11 -14.46 -1.83 9.88
CA ILE A 11 -14.26 -0.90 10.98
C ILE A 11 -14.65 0.50 10.55
N SER A 12 -15.36 1.21 11.42
CA SER A 12 -15.55 2.64 11.23
C SER A 12 -14.26 3.36 11.62
N LEU A 13 -13.71 4.14 10.69
CA LEU A 13 -12.58 5.01 10.98
C LEU A 13 -13.03 6.39 11.51
N ALA A 14 -14.33 6.56 11.79
CA ALA A 14 -14.86 7.75 12.44
C ALA A 14 -14.33 7.82 13.88
N LYS A 15 -13.71 8.94 14.23
CA LYS A 15 -13.23 9.14 15.59
C LYS A 15 -14.38 9.50 16.52
N GLN A 16 -14.34 8.95 17.73
CA GLN A 16 -15.35 9.19 18.76
C GLN A 16 -15.40 10.65 19.24
N ASP A 17 -14.32 11.41 19.01
CA ASP A 17 -14.23 12.84 19.32
C ASP A 17 -14.88 13.75 18.24
N GLY A 18 -15.44 13.17 17.17
CA GLY A 18 -16.06 13.91 16.08
C GLY A 18 -15.07 14.55 15.10
N SER A 19 -13.76 14.36 15.28
CA SER A 19 -12.76 14.86 14.34
C SER A 19 -12.70 14.03 13.07
N SER A 20 -12.51 14.69 11.92
CA SER A 20 -12.42 14.06 10.62
C SER A 20 -11.01 13.51 10.37
N LEU A 21 -10.94 12.45 9.55
CA LEU A 21 -9.67 12.03 8.96
C LEU A 21 -9.28 13.02 7.87
N SER A 22 -8.10 13.63 8.00
CA SER A 22 -7.54 14.54 7.01
C SER A 22 -6.61 13.81 6.05
N LYS A 23 -5.51 13.26 6.57
CA LYS A 23 -4.48 12.56 5.80
C LYS A 23 -4.29 11.17 6.34
N ILE A 24 -4.27 10.19 5.45
CA ILE A 24 -3.97 8.79 5.78
C ILE A 24 -2.84 8.31 4.87
N PHE A 25 -2.19 7.24 5.29
CA PHE A 25 -1.33 6.47 4.40
C PHE A 25 -1.62 4.99 4.55
N LEU A 26 -1.39 4.25 3.47
CA LEU A 26 -1.32 2.80 3.47
C LEU A 26 0.13 2.42 3.19
N GLY A 27 0.76 1.72 4.13
CA GLY A 27 2.05 1.09 3.94
C GLY A 27 1.88 -0.40 3.72
N ALA A 28 2.59 -0.96 2.74
CA ALA A 28 2.79 -2.38 2.57
C ALA A 28 4.27 -2.70 2.77
N GLY A 29 4.56 -3.82 3.40
CA GLY A 29 5.92 -4.34 3.55
C GLY A 29 5.95 -5.84 3.34
N TRP A 30 7.05 -6.35 2.78
CA TRP A 30 7.25 -7.76 2.50
C TRP A 30 8.73 -8.13 2.49
N ASP A 31 9.03 -9.34 2.96
CA ASP A 31 10.37 -9.90 2.88
C ASP A 31 10.47 -10.89 1.71
N VAL A 32 11.62 -10.88 1.04
CA VAL A 32 11.98 -11.94 0.08
C VAL A 32 12.39 -13.20 0.86
N ALA A 33 11.70 -14.33 0.62
CA ALA A 33 12.09 -15.60 1.21
C ALA A 33 13.54 -15.94 0.85
N LYS A 34 14.38 -16.13 1.87
CA LYS A 34 15.78 -16.52 1.67
C LYS A 34 15.81 -17.93 1.08
N SER A 35 16.32 -18.10 -0.14
CA SER A 35 16.61 -19.45 -0.65
C SER A 35 17.84 -20.00 0.08
N GLY A 36 17.63 -20.54 1.27
CA GLY A 36 18.66 -21.19 2.08
C GLY A 36 18.99 -22.57 1.53
N GLY A 37 20.11 -22.72 0.85
CA GLY A 37 20.64 -24.02 0.47
C GLY A 37 21.97 -23.92 -0.28
N LEU A 38 22.81 -24.95 -0.12
CA LEU A 38 24.14 -25.13 -0.75
C LEU A 38 24.15 -24.96 -2.30
N PHE A 39 22.98 -25.00 -2.94
CA PHE A 39 22.78 -24.74 -4.37
C PHE A 39 22.76 -23.24 -4.77
N GLY A 40 22.62 -22.31 -3.81
CA GLY A 40 22.63 -20.86 -4.07
C GLY A 40 23.99 -20.30 -4.48
N MET A 41 25.07 -21.08 -4.35
CA MET A 41 26.43 -20.67 -4.73
C MET A 41 26.72 -20.86 -6.23
N PHE A 42 25.87 -21.60 -6.97
CA PHE A 42 26.07 -21.91 -8.39
C PHE A 42 24.92 -21.50 -9.32
N GLY A 43 23.79 -21.03 -8.77
CA GLY A 43 22.62 -20.62 -9.56
C GLY A 43 22.12 -19.26 -9.16
N GLY A 44 22.48 -18.23 -9.95
CA GLY A 44 22.00 -16.85 -9.80
C GLY A 44 20.50 -16.72 -10.07
N GLY A 45 19.68 -17.18 -9.15
CA GLY A 45 18.24 -16.93 -9.13
C GLY A 45 17.97 -15.60 -8.44
N ASN A 46 17.84 -14.53 -9.22
CA ASN A 46 17.42 -13.21 -8.77
C ASN A 46 15.96 -13.30 -8.25
N ASN A 47 15.77 -13.70 -6.98
CA ASN A 47 14.46 -13.80 -6.34
C ASN A 47 13.95 -12.42 -5.89
N SER A 48 14.05 -11.37 -6.72
CA SER A 48 13.48 -10.07 -6.39
C SER A 48 11.95 -10.17 -6.46
N ILE A 49 11.27 -10.04 -5.32
CA ILE A 49 9.80 -10.02 -5.28
C ILE A 49 9.34 -8.57 -5.44
N ASP A 50 8.41 -8.41 -6.36
CA ASP A 50 7.85 -7.14 -6.76
C ASP A 50 6.37 -7.15 -6.36
N LEU A 51 6.04 -6.52 -5.23
CA LEU A 51 4.67 -6.32 -4.80
C LEU A 51 4.29 -4.87 -5.03
N ASP A 52 3.30 -4.66 -5.87
CA ASP A 52 2.82 -3.34 -6.22
C ASP A 52 1.59 -2.99 -5.37
N VAL A 53 1.67 -1.87 -4.67
CA VAL A 53 0.50 -1.23 -4.08
C VAL A 53 -0.16 -0.32 -5.11
N SER A 54 -1.48 -0.39 -5.20
CA SER A 54 -2.25 0.51 -6.06
C SER A 54 -3.48 1.02 -5.33
N ALA A 55 -3.91 2.23 -5.66
CA ALA A 55 -5.10 2.87 -5.12
C ALA A 55 -6.04 3.28 -6.25
N ILE A 56 -7.24 2.72 -6.24
CA ILE A 56 -8.27 2.93 -7.25
C ILE A 56 -9.42 3.69 -6.60
N THR A 57 -9.84 4.79 -7.21
CA THR A 57 -10.97 5.60 -6.74
C THR A 57 -12.22 5.30 -7.55
N PHE A 58 -13.37 5.29 -6.88
CA PHE A 58 -14.67 5.00 -7.49
C PHE A 58 -15.71 6.06 -7.12
N ASP A 59 -16.60 6.35 -8.07
CA ASP A 59 -17.77 7.19 -7.85
C ASP A 59 -18.96 6.42 -7.23
N ALA A 60 -20.03 7.15 -6.93
CA ALA A 60 -21.25 6.59 -6.36
C ALA A 60 -21.90 5.49 -7.23
N ASN A 61 -21.61 5.46 -8.53
CA ASN A 61 -22.09 4.47 -9.48
C ASN A 61 -21.10 3.31 -9.66
N LYS A 62 -20.07 3.21 -8.80
CA LYS A 62 -18.99 2.22 -8.88
C LYS A 62 -18.17 2.31 -10.17
N ARG A 63 -18.15 3.48 -10.81
CA ARG A 63 -17.28 3.73 -11.96
C ARG A 63 -15.93 4.20 -11.48
N GLN A 64 -14.88 3.65 -12.06
CA GLN A 64 -13.51 4.08 -11.77
C GLN A 64 -13.34 5.55 -12.16
N VAL A 65 -12.85 6.35 -11.22
CA VAL A 65 -12.56 7.78 -11.41
C VAL A 65 -11.09 7.97 -11.74
N ASP A 66 -10.21 7.35 -10.94
CA ASP A 66 -8.76 7.41 -11.12
C ASP A 66 -8.07 6.14 -10.59
N ASN A 67 -6.82 5.94 -10.99
CA ASN A 67 -5.98 4.84 -10.53
C ASN A 67 -4.52 5.31 -10.34
N VAL A 68 -4.01 5.13 -9.12
CA VAL A 68 -2.65 5.46 -8.72
C VAL A 68 -1.88 4.17 -8.47
N TYR A 69 -0.76 4.01 -9.15
CA TYR A 69 0.09 2.82 -9.14
C TYR A 69 1.50 3.20 -9.59
N PHE A 70 2.44 2.25 -9.67
CA PHE A 70 3.83 2.50 -10.07
C PHE A 70 3.98 3.34 -11.36
N GLY A 71 3.07 3.18 -12.34
CA GLY A 71 3.07 3.94 -13.59
C GLY A 71 2.41 5.32 -13.52
N GLN A 72 1.62 5.58 -12.47
CA GLN A 72 0.96 6.87 -12.22
C GLN A 72 1.12 7.20 -10.72
N LEU A 73 2.24 7.81 -10.36
CA LEU A 73 2.63 8.08 -8.96
C LEU A 73 1.75 9.12 -8.25
N ARG A 74 0.90 9.84 -8.98
CA ARG A 74 -0.01 10.86 -8.42
C ARG A 74 -1.35 10.77 -9.10
N SER A 75 -2.42 10.90 -8.33
CA SER A 75 -3.76 11.06 -8.89
C SER A 75 -3.89 12.39 -9.62
N ARG A 76 -4.85 12.47 -10.54
CA ARG A 76 -5.12 13.64 -11.38
C ARG A 76 -5.56 14.86 -10.58
N ASP A 77 -6.20 14.63 -9.44
CA ASP A 77 -6.63 15.62 -8.46
C ASP A 77 -5.52 15.97 -7.44
N GLY A 78 -4.39 15.23 -7.43
CA GLY A 78 -3.29 15.39 -6.48
C GLY A 78 -3.60 14.90 -5.05
N SER A 79 -4.78 14.33 -4.81
CA SER A 79 -5.21 13.86 -3.48
C SER A 79 -4.50 12.58 -3.03
N ILE A 80 -4.00 11.78 -3.97
CA ILE A 80 -3.30 10.52 -3.73
C ILE A 80 -1.89 10.59 -4.31
N VAL A 81 -0.90 10.18 -3.52
CA VAL A 81 0.51 10.16 -3.91
C VAL A 81 1.13 8.82 -3.54
N HIS A 82 1.70 8.15 -4.54
CA HIS A 82 2.55 6.99 -4.38
C HIS A 82 3.97 7.43 -4.02
N SER A 83 4.59 6.79 -3.03
CA SER A 83 5.98 7.07 -2.62
C SER A 83 7.00 6.69 -3.71
N GLY A 84 6.72 5.63 -4.45
CA GLY A 84 7.58 5.05 -5.48
C GLY A 84 7.41 3.54 -5.49
N ASP A 85 7.91 2.90 -6.53
CA ASP A 85 7.90 1.44 -6.68
C ASP A 85 9.18 0.86 -6.06
N ASN A 86 9.03 -0.14 -5.18
CA ASN A 86 10.15 -0.88 -4.59
C ASN A 86 10.25 -2.28 -5.20
N LEU A 87 10.89 -2.35 -6.36
CA LEU A 87 11.12 -3.55 -7.17
C LEU A 87 11.91 -4.69 -6.50
N THR A 88 12.45 -4.47 -5.30
CA THR A 88 13.40 -5.42 -4.69
C THR A 88 12.89 -6.07 -3.41
N GLY A 89 11.96 -5.45 -2.68
CA GLY A 89 11.64 -5.84 -1.30
C GLY A 89 12.89 -5.92 -0.40
N ALA A 90 13.97 -5.23 -0.79
CA ALA A 90 15.26 -5.21 -0.13
C ALA A 90 15.53 -3.79 0.36
N GLY A 91 14.54 -3.20 1.05
CA GLY A 91 14.75 -2.01 1.86
C GLY A 91 15.44 -2.38 3.18
N ASP A 92 16.31 -1.49 3.68
CA ASP A 92 17.17 -1.67 4.87
C ASP A 92 16.42 -1.78 6.23
N GLY A 93 15.41 -2.65 6.38
CA GLY A 93 14.82 -2.99 7.69
C GLY A 93 13.30 -3.20 7.70
N ASP A 94 12.74 -3.34 8.92
CA ASP A 94 11.32 -3.60 9.29
C ASP A 94 10.30 -2.49 8.86
N GLY A 95 10.53 -1.83 7.72
CA GLY A 95 9.80 -0.67 7.21
C GLY A 95 8.61 -0.98 6.31
N ASP A 96 7.90 0.07 5.88
CA ASP A 96 6.94 -0.06 4.77
C ASP A 96 7.73 0.06 3.46
N ASP A 97 7.82 -1.01 2.66
CA ASP A 97 8.50 -1.03 1.37
C ASP A 97 7.85 -0.11 0.35
N GLU A 98 6.51 -0.03 0.38
CA GLU A 98 5.73 0.88 -0.43
C GLU A 98 4.66 1.59 0.39
N VAL A 99 4.51 2.89 0.13
CA VAL A 99 3.53 3.74 0.79
C VAL A 99 2.69 4.52 -0.20
N VAL A 100 1.37 4.48 -0.02
CA VAL A 100 0.42 5.37 -0.70
C VAL A 100 -0.16 6.35 0.30
N TYR A 101 0.06 7.62 0.07
CA TYR A 101 -0.50 8.72 0.84
C TYR A 101 -1.82 9.17 0.23
N VAL A 102 -2.82 9.43 1.06
CA VAL A 102 -4.13 9.95 0.66
C VAL A 102 -4.50 11.14 1.54
N ASP A 103 -4.69 12.29 0.91
CA ASP A 103 -5.27 13.49 1.51
C ASP A 103 -6.77 13.53 1.25
N LEU A 104 -7.55 13.01 2.20
CA LEU A 104 -9.01 12.98 2.14
C LEU A 104 -9.64 14.37 2.07
N SER A 105 -8.92 15.43 2.48
CA SER A 105 -9.41 16.81 2.36
C SER A 105 -9.36 17.35 0.93
N GLN A 106 -8.52 16.74 0.08
CA GLN A 106 -8.39 17.10 -1.33
C GLN A 106 -9.11 16.12 -2.27
N VAL A 107 -9.60 14.99 -1.74
CA VAL A 107 -10.39 14.03 -2.52
C VAL A 107 -11.68 14.72 -3.02
N PRO A 108 -11.92 14.74 -4.34
CA PRO A 108 -13.11 15.30 -4.94
C PRO A 108 -14.38 14.67 -4.39
N SER A 109 -15.44 15.47 -4.26
CA SER A 109 -16.74 15.02 -3.73
C SER A 109 -17.43 13.96 -4.59
N ASN A 110 -17.01 13.77 -5.84
CA ASN A 110 -17.50 12.70 -6.71
C ASN A 110 -16.90 11.33 -6.39
N VAL A 111 -15.82 11.24 -5.60
CA VAL A 111 -15.22 9.98 -5.15
C VAL A 111 -15.91 9.53 -3.86
N THR A 112 -16.49 8.34 -3.88
CA THR A 112 -17.18 7.75 -2.71
C THR A 112 -16.43 6.59 -2.10
N SER A 113 -15.49 5.99 -2.82
CA SER A 113 -14.75 4.83 -2.34
C SER A 113 -13.33 4.82 -2.89
N ILE A 114 -12.38 4.46 -2.04
CA ILE A 114 -10.97 4.25 -2.41
C ILE A 114 -10.66 2.80 -2.07
N VAL A 115 -10.23 2.04 -3.07
CA VAL A 115 -9.86 0.64 -2.94
C VAL A 115 -8.37 0.54 -3.11
N PHE A 116 -7.72 -0.06 -2.14
CA PHE A 116 -6.30 -0.39 -2.22
C PHE A 116 -6.14 -1.85 -2.62
N THR A 117 -5.25 -2.11 -3.56
CA THR A 117 -4.91 -3.44 -4.04
C THR A 117 -3.42 -3.66 -3.91
N ILE A 118 -3.03 -4.87 -3.50
CA ILE A 118 -1.63 -5.29 -3.50
C ILE A 118 -1.56 -6.48 -4.44
N SER A 119 -0.71 -6.39 -5.46
CA SER A 119 -0.57 -7.40 -6.49
C SER A 119 0.91 -7.73 -6.75
N SER A 120 1.19 -8.98 -7.10
CA SER A 120 2.52 -9.38 -7.61
C SER A 120 2.55 -9.19 -9.12
N PHE A 121 3.24 -8.14 -9.62
CA PHE A 121 3.27 -7.85 -11.05
C PHE A 121 4.17 -8.81 -11.84
N ARG A 122 5.21 -9.37 -11.21
CA ARG A 122 6.20 -10.24 -11.87
C ARG A 122 5.82 -11.72 -11.93
N GLY A 123 4.57 -12.08 -11.62
CA GLY A 123 4.10 -13.46 -11.69
C GLY A 123 4.79 -14.42 -10.71
N GLN A 124 5.46 -13.87 -9.68
CA GLN A 124 6.03 -14.68 -8.61
C GLN A 124 4.93 -15.11 -7.66
N THR A 125 4.93 -16.40 -7.29
CA THR A 125 3.99 -16.96 -6.34
C THR A 125 4.21 -16.36 -4.96
N PHE A 126 3.13 -16.04 -4.24
CA PHE A 126 3.17 -15.59 -2.84
C PHE A 126 3.90 -16.56 -1.90
N GLU A 127 4.15 -17.81 -2.34
CA GLU A 127 4.96 -18.80 -1.62
C GLU A 127 6.41 -18.36 -1.35
N LYS A 128 6.92 -17.40 -2.13
CA LYS A 128 8.25 -16.83 -1.92
C LYS A 128 8.24 -15.56 -1.06
N VAL A 129 7.07 -15.09 -0.66
CA VAL A 129 6.90 -13.87 0.12
C VAL A 129 6.83 -14.23 1.60
N GLU A 130 7.77 -13.71 2.40
CA GLU A 130 7.75 -13.84 3.85
C GLU A 130 7.23 -12.53 4.48
N ASN A 131 6.56 -12.64 5.62
CA ASN A 131 6.11 -11.51 6.44
C ASN A 131 5.33 -10.39 5.74
N ALA A 132 4.61 -10.67 4.65
CA ALA A 132 3.79 -9.66 3.99
C ALA A 132 2.75 -9.06 4.94
N PHE A 133 2.78 -7.73 5.10
CA PHE A 133 1.81 -6.99 5.89
C PHE A 133 1.34 -5.74 5.15
N CYS A 134 0.12 -5.30 5.47
CA CYS A 134 -0.36 -3.98 5.11
C CYS A 134 -0.90 -3.28 6.35
N ARG A 135 -0.65 -1.98 6.44
CA ARG A 135 -1.12 -1.15 7.56
C ARG A 135 -1.60 0.19 7.05
N SER A 136 -2.73 0.64 7.57
CA SER A 136 -3.18 2.02 7.37
C SER A 136 -3.01 2.80 8.67
N LYS A 137 -2.53 4.05 8.55
CA LYS A 137 -2.38 4.98 9.66
C LYS A 137 -2.85 6.36 9.23
N GLN A 138 -3.41 7.11 10.18
CA GLN A 138 -3.65 8.54 9.97
C GLN A 138 -2.34 9.31 10.16
N GLN A 139 -2.02 10.19 9.23
CA GLN A 139 -0.96 11.16 9.39
C GLN A 139 -1.48 12.32 10.24
N SER A 140 -0.98 12.41 11.48
CA SER A 140 -1.27 13.56 12.35
C SER A 140 -0.62 14.82 11.77
N ALA A 141 -1.24 15.98 11.98
CA ALA A 141 -0.75 17.28 11.49
C ALA A 141 0.68 17.64 11.95
N ASN A 142 1.21 16.94 12.96
CA ASN A 142 2.55 17.15 13.51
C ASN A 142 3.61 16.14 13.01
N CYS A 143 3.29 15.30 12.04
CA CYS A 143 4.29 14.40 11.44
C CYS A 143 4.83 15.04 10.15
N THR A 144 5.82 15.92 10.33
CA THR A 144 6.66 16.43 9.25
C THR A 144 7.69 15.36 8.86
N LEU A 145 7.95 15.22 7.57
CA LEU A 145 9.03 14.38 7.02
C LEU A 145 10.40 14.77 7.61
#